data_AF-A0A5A5RX97-F1
#
_entry.id   AF-A0A5A5RX97-F1
#
_cell.length_a   1.000
_cell.length_b   1.000
_cell.length_c   1.000
_cell.angle_alpha   90.00
_cell.angle_beta   90.00
_cell.angle_gamma   90.00
#
_symmetry.space_group_name_H-M   'P 1'
#
loop_
_entity.id
_entity.type
_entity.pdbx_description
1 polymer ?
#
loop_
_entity_poly.entity_id
_entity_poly.type
_entity_poly.pdbx_seq_one_letter_code
_entity_poly.pdbx_strand_id
1 'polypeptide(L)'
;MRSESNRKTTQELSKFPTLFGENRQPDTNYLLVPRVSSERRKYIPIGFFSPDYIASDSCLFVANADLSLFGILTSEMHMAWVKYVCGRLKSDYRYSNTIVYNNFPFPENITDKQKQTVETCAQAVLDTRAKYPDSSLADLYDPLTMPPDLLKAHQKLDKAVDLCYRPQLFTSELNRIEYLFELYEKLTAPLLPTSKQKATRRKNYQ
;
A
#
# COMPACT_ATOMS: atom_id res chain seq x y z
N MET A 1 -14.43 31.40 -13.23
CA MET A 1 -13.66 30.81 -14.35
C MET A 1 -12.20 30.53 -13.92
N ARG A 2 -11.35 29.81 -14.68
CA ARG A 2 -9.93 29.58 -14.28
C ARG A 2 -9.14 30.90 -14.11
N SER A 3 -9.40 31.88 -14.97
CA SER A 3 -8.79 33.23 -14.95
C SER A 3 -9.09 34.05 -13.69
N GLU A 4 -10.17 33.75 -12.98
CA GLU A 4 -10.64 34.49 -11.79
C GLU A 4 -10.29 33.76 -10.48
N SER A 5 -9.57 32.64 -10.56
CA SER A 5 -9.21 31.85 -9.37
C SER A 5 -8.23 32.61 -8.48
N ASN A 6 -8.34 32.47 -7.15
CA ASN A 6 -7.36 33.02 -6.20
C ASN A 6 -6.00 32.30 -6.24
N ARG A 7 -5.93 31.12 -6.88
CA ARG A 7 -4.70 30.33 -7.01
C ARG A 7 -3.97 30.73 -8.30
N LYS A 8 -2.78 31.33 -8.18
CA LYS A 8 -1.96 31.80 -9.31
C LYS A 8 -1.75 30.73 -10.40
N THR A 9 -1.42 29.49 -10.01
CA THR A 9 -1.24 28.39 -10.97
C THR A 9 -2.53 28.04 -11.74
N THR A 10 -3.70 28.19 -11.12
CA THR A 10 -4.99 28.01 -11.82
C THR A 10 -5.27 29.15 -12.80
N GLN A 11 -4.85 30.39 -12.47
CA GLN A 11 -4.93 31.51 -13.41
C GLN A 11 -4.01 31.32 -14.62
N GLU A 12 -2.78 30.83 -14.42
CA GLU A 12 -1.84 30.55 -15.53
C GLU A 12 -2.40 29.50 -16.50
N LEU A 13 -3.05 28.46 -15.96
CA LEU A 13 -3.74 27.44 -16.75
C LEU A 13 -4.95 27.97 -17.55
N SER A 14 -5.40 29.20 -17.31
CA SER A 14 -6.43 29.83 -18.15
C SER A 14 -5.93 30.14 -19.57
N LYS A 15 -4.61 30.29 -19.77
CA LYS A 15 -3.99 30.46 -21.10
C LYS A 15 -4.06 29.20 -21.96
N PHE A 16 -4.25 28.04 -21.33
CA PHE A 16 -4.33 26.73 -21.98
C PHE A 16 -5.64 26.02 -21.61
N PRO A 17 -6.80 26.59 -21.97
CA PRO A 17 -8.10 26.12 -21.46
C PRO A 17 -8.46 24.71 -21.93
N THR A 18 -7.84 24.23 -23.02
CA THR A 18 -8.05 22.90 -23.61
C THR A 18 -7.14 21.82 -23.03
N LEU A 19 -6.13 22.18 -22.22
CA LEU A 19 -5.19 21.22 -21.62
C LEU A 19 -5.57 20.85 -20.19
N PHE A 20 -5.21 19.63 -19.79
CA PHE A 20 -5.24 19.19 -18.40
C PHE A 20 -4.23 19.98 -17.57
N GLY A 21 -4.65 20.47 -16.41
CA GLY A 21 -3.78 21.25 -15.51
C GLY A 21 -2.80 20.40 -14.72
N GLU A 22 -3.08 19.11 -14.57
CA GLU A 22 -2.26 18.18 -13.81
C GLU A 22 -2.13 16.89 -14.61
N ASN A 23 -1.11 16.80 -15.49
CA ASN A 23 -0.74 15.53 -16.11
C ASN A 23 0.17 14.77 -15.15
N ARG A 24 -0.40 13.75 -14.51
CA ARG A 24 0.32 12.91 -13.54
C ARG A 24 0.64 11.53 -14.10
N GLN A 25 0.26 11.23 -15.35
CA GLN A 25 0.49 9.92 -15.95
C GLN A 25 2.00 9.65 -16.07
N PRO A 26 2.50 8.48 -15.64
CA PRO A 26 3.90 8.11 -15.87
C PRO A 26 4.14 7.68 -17.32
N ASP A 27 5.36 7.90 -17.81
CA ASP A 27 5.82 7.45 -19.14
C ASP A 27 6.29 5.98 -19.14
N THR A 28 6.16 5.28 -18.02
CA THR A 28 6.64 3.91 -17.84
C THR A 28 5.55 3.00 -17.27
N ASN A 29 5.80 1.69 -17.30
CA ASN A 29 4.94 0.73 -16.62
C ASN A 29 4.83 1.08 -15.14
N TYR A 30 3.63 0.95 -14.61
CA TYR A 30 3.32 1.36 -13.25
C TYR A 30 2.46 0.32 -12.54
N LEU A 31 2.58 0.31 -11.22
CA LEU A 31 1.73 -0.48 -10.35
C LEU A 31 0.56 0.38 -9.86
N LEU A 32 -0.65 -0.03 -10.18
CA LEU A 32 -1.88 0.66 -9.82
C LEU A 32 -2.43 0.13 -8.48
N VAL A 33 -2.74 1.05 -7.58
CA VAL A 33 -3.36 0.78 -6.28
C VAL A 33 -4.71 1.49 -6.21
N PRO A 34 -5.84 0.76 -6.10
CA PRO A 34 -7.16 1.38 -5.93
C PRO A 34 -7.23 2.24 -4.68
N ARG A 35 -7.78 3.46 -4.78
CA ARG A 35 -7.91 4.35 -3.62
C ARG A 35 -9.01 3.89 -2.68
N VAL A 36 -10.10 3.31 -3.20
CA VAL A 36 -11.19 2.77 -2.39
C VAL A 36 -11.41 1.31 -2.77
N SER A 37 -11.47 0.43 -1.79
CA SER A 37 -11.72 -1.00 -2.01
C SER A 37 -12.45 -1.62 -0.83
N SER A 38 -13.27 -2.65 -1.10
CA SER A 38 -14.10 -3.26 -0.06
C SER A 38 -13.27 -3.85 1.07
N GLU A 39 -13.66 -3.56 2.31
CA GLU A 39 -13.03 -4.11 3.50
C GLU A 39 -13.18 -5.63 3.66
N ARG A 40 -14.14 -6.24 2.94
CA ARG A 40 -14.34 -7.70 2.95
C ARG A 40 -13.16 -8.44 2.34
N ARG A 41 -12.41 -7.82 1.42
CA ARG A 41 -11.33 -8.49 0.71
C ARG A 41 -10.12 -8.61 1.62
N LYS A 42 -9.53 -9.81 1.63
CA LYS A 42 -8.32 -10.08 2.41
C LYS A 42 -7.11 -9.26 1.94
N TYR A 43 -7.03 -9.01 0.63
CA TYR A 43 -6.00 -8.20 -0.01
C TYR A 43 -6.65 -7.15 -0.91
N ILE A 44 -6.07 -5.95 -0.98
CA ILE A 44 -6.46 -4.95 -1.98
C ILE A 44 -5.99 -5.45 -3.35
N PRO A 45 -6.87 -5.57 -4.37
CA PRO A 45 -6.45 -5.98 -5.70
C PRO A 45 -5.62 -4.90 -6.38
N ILE A 46 -4.31 -5.11 -6.41
CA ILE A 46 -3.31 -4.25 -7.05
C ILE A 46 -2.83 -4.93 -8.35
N GLY A 47 -2.42 -4.17 -9.36
CA GLY A 47 -1.97 -4.72 -10.66
C GLY A 47 -1.04 -3.81 -11.45
N PHE A 48 -0.34 -4.40 -12.42
CA PHE A 48 0.55 -3.68 -13.34
C PHE A 48 -0.20 -3.18 -14.58
N PHE A 49 0.17 -1.99 -15.05
CA PHE A 49 -0.40 -1.35 -16.24
C PHE A 49 0.70 -0.71 -17.08
N SER A 50 0.49 -0.65 -18.41
CA SER A 50 1.36 0.07 -19.34
C SER A 50 1.02 1.57 -19.33
N PRO A 51 1.95 2.45 -19.75
CA PRO A 51 1.70 3.90 -19.78
C PRO A 51 0.55 4.31 -20.72
N ASP A 52 0.11 3.41 -21.61
CA ASP A 52 -1.04 3.62 -22.51
C ASP A 52 -2.38 3.68 -21.75
N TYR A 53 -2.43 3.11 -20.54
CA TYR A 53 -3.60 3.18 -19.67
C TYR A 53 -3.51 4.41 -18.78
N ILE A 54 -4.47 5.33 -18.89
CA ILE A 54 -4.48 6.54 -18.08
C ILE A 54 -5.08 6.26 -16.70
N ALA A 55 -4.29 6.45 -15.64
CA ALA A 55 -4.77 6.26 -14.27
C ALA A 55 -5.72 7.39 -13.85
N SER A 56 -6.97 7.04 -13.50
CA SER A 56 -7.95 7.96 -12.89
C SER A 56 -7.53 8.38 -11.48
N ASP A 57 -8.06 9.51 -11.00
CA ASP A 57 -7.92 9.98 -9.61
C ASP A 57 -8.45 8.98 -8.56
N SER A 58 -9.34 8.07 -8.96
CA SER A 58 -9.81 6.95 -8.12
C SER A 58 -8.72 5.91 -7.81
N CYS A 59 -7.56 6.05 -8.44
CA CYS A 59 -6.41 5.18 -8.25
C CYS A 59 -5.19 6.00 -7.79
N LEU A 60 -4.21 5.28 -7.26
CA LEU A 60 -2.84 5.74 -7.02
C LEU A 60 -1.94 4.83 -7.84
N PHE A 61 -0.70 5.25 -8.08
CA PHE A 61 0.26 4.40 -8.75
C PHE A 61 1.68 4.60 -8.25
N VAL A 62 2.52 3.59 -8.49
CA VAL A 62 3.97 3.64 -8.33
C VAL A 62 4.59 3.39 -9.69
N ALA A 63 5.28 4.38 -10.25
CA ALA A 63 6.00 4.25 -11.51
C ALA A 63 7.23 3.35 -11.34
N ASN A 64 7.58 2.55 -12.35
CA ASN A 64 8.74 1.65 -12.33
C ASN A 64 8.79 0.69 -11.13
N ALA A 65 7.62 0.24 -10.67
CA ALA A 65 7.53 -0.75 -9.60
C ALA A 65 8.09 -2.10 -10.06
N ASP A 66 8.84 -2.77 -9.18
CA ASP A 66 9.31 -4.14 -9.40
C ASP A 66 8.36 -5.18 -8.76
N LEU A 67 8.59 -6.46 -9.07
CA LEU A 67 7.81 -7.57 -8.52
C LEU A 67 7.94 -7.69 -7.00
N SER A 68 9.08 -7.26 -6.44
CA SER A 68 9.30 -7.29 -5.00
C SER A 68 8.35 -6.33 -4.27
N LEU A 69 8.19 -5.12 -4.80
CA LEU A 69 7.26 -4.12 -4.29
C LEU A 69 5.82 -4.59 -4.43
N PHE A 70 5.45 -5.16 -5.58
CA PHE A 70 4.13 -5.77 -5.74
C PHE A 70 3.88 -6.84 -4.67
N GLY A 71 4.85 -7.72 -4.43
CA GLY A 71 4.77 -8.77 -3.43
C GLY A 71 4.56 -8.23 -2.02
N ILE A 72 5.33 -7.19 -1.63
CA ILE A 72 5.19 -6.53 -0.32
C ILE A 72 3.80 -5.89 -0.19
N LEU A 73 3.36 -5.10 -1.17
CA LEU A 73 2.08 -4.37 -1.10
C LEU A 73 0.85 -5.27 -1.18
N THR A 74 1.00 -6.51 -1.66
CA THR A 74 -0.07 -7.51 -1.72
C THR A 74 0.03 -8.57 -0.63
N SER A 75 0.86 -8.37 0.40
CA SER A 75 1.02 -9.27 1.54
C SER A 75 0.04 -8.97 2.69
N GLU A 76 -0.18 -9.98 3.54
CA GLU A 76 -0.87 -9.83 4.83
C GLU A 76 -0.18 -8.82 5.74
N MET A 77 1.15 -8.67 5.65
CA MET A 77 1.89 -7.69 6.43
C MET A 77 1.48 -6.26 6.06
N HIS A 78 1.43 -5.97 4.77
CA HIS A 78 0.98 -4.66 4.30
C HIS A 78 -0.52 -4.45 4.59
N MET A 79 -1.34 -5.50 4.42
CA MET A 79 -2.77 -5.42 4.74
C MET A 79 -3.03 -5.20 6.23
N ALA A 80 -2.21 -5.74 7.13
CA ALA A 80 -2.27 -5.44 8.56
C ALA A 80 -2.04 -3.94 8.80
N TRP A 81 -1.04 -3.34 8.17
CA TRP A 81 -0.82 -1.89 8.26
C TRP A 81 -2.01 -1.09 7.73
N VAL A 82 -2.50 -1.43 6.52
CA VAL A 82 -3.66 -0.78 5.90
C VAL A 82 -4.85 -0.80 6.84
N LYS A 83 -5.20 -1.95 7.41
CA LYS A 83 -6.39 -2.13 8.24
C LYS A 83 -6.43 -1.18 9.44
N TYR A 84 -5.28 -0.94 10.06
CA TYR A 84 -5.16 -0.16 11.29
C TYR A 84 -4.86 1.31 11.06
N VAL A 85 -4.21 1.69 9.95
CA VAL A 85 -3.69 3.05 9.74
C VAL A 85 -4.43 3.80 8.63
N CYS A 86 -5.01 3.11 7.65
CA CYS A 86 -5.67 3.79 6.54
C CYS A 86 -6.97 4.50 6.97
N GLY A 87 -7.32 5.57 6.24
CA GLY A 87 -8.65 6.14 6.34
C GLY A 87 -9.71 5.18 5.78
N ARG A 88 -10.99 5.48 6.02
CA ARG A 88 -12.10 4.66 5.52
C ARG A 88 -13.14 5.51 4.78
N LEU A 89 -13.86 4.90 3.84
CA LEU A 89 -15.10 5.44 3.28
C LEU A 89 -16.27 4.60 3.81
N LYS A 90 -16.99 5.14 4.79
CA LYS A 90 -17.78 4.32 5.73
C LYS A 90 -16.84 3.30 6.37
N SER A 91 -16.93 2.04 5.99
CA SER A 91 -16.03 0.98 6.46
C SER A 91 -15.03 0.54 5.41
N ASP A 92 -15.23 0.82 4.12
CA ASP A 92 -14.32 0.39 3.06
C ASP A 92 -12.94 1.05 3.18
N TYR A 93 -11.89 0.34 2.79
CA TYR A 93 -10.52 0.85 2.82
C TYR A 93 -10.40 2.08 1.94
N ARG A 94 -9.78 3.15 2.46
CA ARG A 94 -9.38 4.32 1.68
C ARG A 94 -7.87 4.48 1.73
N TYR A 95 -7.20 3.89 0.74
CA TYR A 95 -5.76 3.91 0.61
C TYR A 95 -5.24 5.34 0.36
N SER A 96 -4.09 5.66 0.95
CA SER A 96 -3.44 6.96 0.79
C SER A 96 -1.93 6.76 0.74
N ASN A 97 -1.25 7.44 -0.18
CA ASN A 97 0.21 7.43 -0.22
C ASN A 97 0.80 8.10 1.04
N THR A 98 0.22 9.21 1.51
CA THR A 98 0.78 9.98 2.64
C THR A 98 0.53 9.34 4.00
N ILE A 99 -0.53 8.55 4.14
CA ILE A 99 -0.91 7.93 5.42
C ILE A 99 -0.44 6.49 5.48
N VAL A 100 -0.62 5.72 4.39
CA VAL A 100 -0.32 4.29 4.36
C VAL A 100 1.08 4.06 3.83
N TYR A 101 1.32 4.35 2.55
CA TYR A 101 2.57 3.96 1.87
C TYR A 101 3.81 4.63 2.47
N ASN A 102 3.79 5.95 2.62
CA ASN A 102 4.93 6.72 3.12
C ASN A 102 5.31 6.38 4.57
N ASN A 103 4.35 5.91 5.37
CA ASN A 103 4.56 5.56 6.77
C ASN A 103 4.64 4.04 6.97
N PHE A 104 4.51 3.23 5.91
CA PHE A 104 4.60 1.79 6.02
C PHE A 104 6.05 1.43 6.35
N PRO A 105 6.31 0.75 7.48
CA PRO A 105 7.66 0.38 7.85
C PRO A 105 8.08 -0.82 7.01
N PHE A 106 8.78 -0.53 5.90
CA PHE A 106 9.37 -1.55 5.02
C PHE A 106 10.47 -2.33 5.75
N PRO A 107 10.73 -3.59 5.39
CA PRO A 107 11.79 -4.37 6.02
C PRO A 107 13.17 -3.81 5.64
N GLU A 108 14.04 -3.60 6.64
CA GLU A 108 15.31 -2.87 6.47
C GLU A 108 16.42 -3.69 5.80
N ASN A 109 16.48 -5.00 6.08
CA ASN A 109 17.62 -5.85 5.73
C ASN A 109 17.21 -7.02 4.83
N ILE A 110 16.58 -6.73 3.68
CA ILE A 110 16.23 -7.76 2.70
C ILE A 110 17.48 -8.24 1.98
N THR A 111 17.81 -9.53 2.12
CA THR A 111 18.87 -10.17 1.33
C THR A 111 18.41 -10.41 -0.12
N ASP A 112 19.34 -10.49 -1.07
CA ASP A 112 19.00 -10.79 -2.48
C ASP A 112 18.19 -12.08 -2.63
N LYS A 113 18.50 -13.09 -1.81
CA LYS A 113 17.77 -14.37 -1.78
C LYS A 113 16.32 -14.18 -1.30
N GLN A 114 16.09 -13.37 -0.27
CA GLN A 114 14.73 -13.05 0.19
C GLN A 114 13.99 -12.24 -0.88
N LYS A 115 14.63 -11.22 -1.46
CA LYS A 115 14.04 -10.42 -2.55
C LYS A 115 13.60 -11.29 -3.71
N GLN A 116 14.48 -12.17 -4.21
CA GLN A 116 14.17 -13.10 -5.29
C GLN A 116 13.05 -14.09 -4.92
N THR A 117 12.99 -14.53 -3.66
CA THR A 117 11.90 -15.40 -3.17
C THR A 117 10.56 -14.66 -3.20
N VAL A 118 10.52 -13.39 -2.77
CA VAL A 118 9.32 -12.54 -2.84
C VAL A 118 8.91 -12.33 -4.29
N GLU A 119 9.84 -11.99 -5.19
CA GLU A 119 9.58 -11.80 -6.61
C GLU A 119 9.00 -13.06 -7.27
N THR A 120 9.55 -14.24 -6.93
CA THR A 120 9.04 -15.52 -7.43
C THR A 120 7.62 -15.79 -6.96
N CYS A 121 7.32 -15.52 -5.68
CA CYS A 121 5.97 -15.69 -5.14
C CYS A 121 4.98 -14.66 -5.71
N ALA A 122 5.42 -13.42 -5.90
CA ALA A 122 4.69 -12.36 -6.56
C ALA A 122 4.31 -12.74 -8.00
N GLN A 123 5.28 -13.24 -8.78
CA GLN A 123 5.01 -13.73 -10.13
C GLN A 123 4.01 -14.89 -10.11
N ALA A 124 4.14 -15.84 -9.18
CA ALA A 124 3.18 -16.94 -9.05
C ALA A 124 1.74 -16.47 -8.74
N VAL A 125 1.56 -15.35 -8.02
CA VAL A 125 0.24 -14.72 -7.83
C VAL A 125 -0.30 -14.19 -9.16
N LEU A 126 0.53 -13.48 -9.95
CA LEU A 126 0.14 -12.96 -11.26
C LEU A 126 -0.19 -14.09 -12.25
N ASP A 127 0.66 -15.11 -12.32
CA ASP A 127 0.46 -16.28 -13.18
C ASP A 127 -0.82 -17.02 -12.80
N THR A 128 -1.14 -17.08 -11.51
CA THR A 128 -2.38 -17.71 -11.04
C THR A 128 -3.61 -16.91 -11.43
N ARG A 129 -3.56 -15.57 -11.34
CA ARG A 129 -4.65 -14.71 -11.83
C ARG A 129 -4.88 -14.92 -13.34
N ALA A 130 -3.80 -15.06 -14.12
CA ALA A 130 -3.87 -15.23 -15.58
C ALA A 130 -4.57 -16.54 -16.03
N LYS A 131 -4.72 -17.54 -15.15
CA LYS A 131 -5.49 -18.76 -15.43
C LYS A 131 -7.00 -18.54 -15.50
N TYR A 132 -7.48 -17.38 -15.06
CA TYR A 132 -8.91 -17.05 -14.97
C TYR A 132 -9.25 -15.83 -15.84
N PRO A 133 -9.13 -15.93 -17.18
CA PRO A 133 -9.28 -14.78 -18.08
C PRO A 133 -10.69 -14.17 -18.08
N ASP A 134 -11.71 -14.97 -17.78
CA ASP A 134 -13.11 -14.52 -17.74
C ASP A 134 -13.53 -13.94 -16.38
N SER A 135 -12.64 -13.96 -15.39
CA SER A 135 -12.91 -13.45 -14.04
C SER A 135 -12.29 -12.07 -13.84
N SER A 136 -13.05 -11.16 -13.25
CA SER A 136 -12.51 -9.87 -12.83
C SER A 136 -11.65 -10.03 -11.56
N LEU A 137 -10.82 -9.03 -11.26
CA LEU A 137 -10.14 -8.96 -9.96
C LEU A 137 -11.12 -8.88 -8.79
N ALA A 138 -12.35 -8.39 -9.00
CA ALA A 138 -13.37 -8.40 -7.96
C ALA A 138 -13.81 -9.84 -7.63
N ASP A 139 -13.99 -10.69 -8.64
CA ASP A 139 -14.38 -12.10 -8.49
C ASP A 139 -13.25 -12.93 -7.89
N LEU A 140 -12.02 -12.70 -8.34
CA LEU A 140 -10.83 -13.42 -7.85
C LEU A 140 -10.49 -13.09 -6.40
N TYR A 141 -10.94 -11.96 -5.87
CA TYR A 141 -10.64 -11.50 -4.52
C TYR A 141 -11.87 -11.37 -3.60
N ASP A 142 -13.06 -11.79 -4.04
CA ASP A 142 -14.16 -11.95 -3.08
C ASP A 142 -13.87 -13.16 -2.18
N PRO A 143 -14.01 -13.04 -0.85
CA PRO A 143 -13.74 -14.12 0.08
C PRO A 143 -14.50 -15.43 -0.19
N LEU A 144 -15.66 -15.36 -0.84
CA LEU A 144 -16.49 -16.52 -1.13
C LEU A 144 -16.13 -17.22 -2.44
N THR A 145 -15.49 -16.53 -3.38
CA THR A 145 -15.19 -17.04 -4.73
C THR A 145 -13.70 -17.10 -5.04
N MET A 146 -12.83 -16.59 -4.16
CA MET A 146 -11.38 -16.62 -4.34
C MET A 146 -10.89 -18.05 -4.64
N PRO A 147 -10.26 -18.30 -5.81
CA PRO A 147 -9.82 -19.63 -6.15
C PRO A 147 -8.80 -20.19 -5.13
N PRO A 148 -8.89 -21.48 -4.74
CA PRO A 148 -8.00 -22.05 -3.73
C PRO A 148 -6.51 -22.00 -4.09
N ASP A 149 -6.16 -22.04 -5.39
CA ASP A 149 -4.78 -21.91 -5.84
C ASP A 149 -4.26 -20.47 -5.72
N LEU A 150 -5.11 -19.47 -5.97
CA LEU A 150 -4.77 -18.06 -5.72
C LEU A 150 -4.56 -17.81 -4.23
N LEU A 151 -5.43 -18.34 -3.37
CA LEU A 151 -5.25 -18.26 -1.92
C LEU A 151 -3.91 -18.89 -1.48
N LYS A 152 -3.58 -20.07 -2.02
CA LYS A 152 -2.29 -20.74 -1.75
C LYS A 152 -1.09 -19.93 -2.26
N ALA A 153 -1.22 -19.24 -3.39
CA ALA A 153 -0.17 -18.36 -3.91
C ALA A 153 0.09 -17.18 -2.95
N HIS A 154 -0.97 -16.55 -2.45
CA HIS A 154 -0.87 -15.50 -1.42
C HIS A 154 -0.26 -16.01 -0.13
N GLN A 155 -0.68 -17.18 0.38
CA GLN A 155 -0.09 -17.76 1.60
C GLN A 155 1.43 -18.02 1.47
N LYS A 156 1.92 -18.35 0.27
CA LYS A 156 3.35 -18.48 0.02
C LYS A 156 4.05 -17.12 -0.01
N LEU A 157 3.44 -16.13 -0.66
CA LEU A 157 3.92 -14.76 -0.69
C LEU A 157 3.99 -14.16 0.72
N ASP A 158 2.95 -14.34 1.53
CA ASP A 158 2.88 -13.88 2.91
C ASP A 158 4.03 -14.43 3.74
N LYS A 159 4.32 -15.74 3.62
CA LYS A 159 5.47 -16.35 4.30
C LYS A 159 6.80 -15.78 3.83
N ALA A 160 6.95 -15.52 2.53
CA ALA A 160 8.18 -14.93 1.98
C ALA A 160 8.39 -13.50 2.51
N VAL A 161 7.32 -12.70 2.57
CA VAL A 161 7.38 -11.32 3.08
C VAL A 161 7.57 -11.31 4.60
N ASP A 162 6.88 -12.15 5.37
CA ASP A 162 7.05 -12.29 6.82
C ASP A 162 8.53 -12.57 7.17
N LEU A 163 9.19 -13.45 6.40
CA LEU A 163 10.61 -13.77 6.55
C LEU A 163 11.56 -12.61 6.21
N CYS A 164 11.11 -11.59 5.49
CA CYS A 164 11.89 -10.37 5.27
C CYS A 164 11.94 -9.48 6.53
N TYR A 165 10.92 -9.59 7.39
CA TYR A 165 10.85 -8.84 8.65
C TYR A 165 11.54 -9.56 9.80
N ARG A 166 11.27 -10.87 9.95
CA ARG A 166 11.94 -11.68 10.97
C ARG A 166 11.86 -13.18 10.68
N PRO A 167 12.75 -14.01 11.25
CA PRO A 167 12.70 -15.46 11.08
C PRO A 167 11.48 -16.13 11.74
N GLN A 168 10.92 -15.54 12.81
CA GLN A 168 9.79 -16.10 13.54
C GLN A 168 8.47 -15.82 12.83
N LEU A 169 7.63 -16.84 12.75
CA LEU A 169 6.28 -16.74 12.17
C LEU A 169 5.44 -15.67 12.88
N PHE A 170 4.59 -15.00 12.11
CA PHE A 170 3.48 -14.22 12.65
C PHE A 170 2.26 -15.12 12.74
N THR A 171 1.76 -15.33 13.95
CA THR A 171 0.64 -16.24 14.23
C THR A 171 -0.72 -15.57 14.09
N SER A 172 -0.76 -14.23 14.09
CA SER A 172 -1.97 -13.45 13.95
C SER A 172 -1.71 -12.09 13.29
N GLU A 173 -2.77 -11.46 12.79
CA GLU A 173 -2.74 -10.07 12.33
C GLU A 173 -2.30 -9.10 13.44
N LEU A 174 -2.72 -9.36 14.70
CA LEU A 174 -2.33 -8.53 15.84
C LEU A 174 -0.82 -8.52 16.03
N ASN A 175 -0.16 -9.68 15.91
CA ASN A 175 1.31 -9.74 16.03
C ASN A 175 2.04 -9.07 14.87
N ARG A 176 1.44 -9.02 13.67
CA ARG A 176 1.98 -8.25 12.55
C ARG A 176 1.94 -6.76 12.86
N ILE A 177 0.79 -6.25 13.29
CA ILE A 177 0.64 -4.82 13.54
C ILE A 177 1.45 -4.34 14.76
N GLU A 178 1.55 -5.14 15.82
CA GLU A 178 2.43 -4.86 16.97
C GLU A 178 3.88 -4.69 16.52
N TYR A 179 4.39 -5.64 15.73
CA TYR A 179 5.74 -5.57 15.19
C TYR A 179 5.95 -4.37 14.27
N LEU A 180 4.99 -4.06 13.40
CA LEU A 180 5.07 -2.91 12.50
C LEU A 180 5.09 -1.58 13.29
N PHE A 181 4.32 -1.45 14.38
CA PHE A 181 4.39 -0.26 15.22
C PHE A 181 5.74 -0.13 15.94
N GLU A 182 6.30 -1.22 16.45
CA GLU A 182 7.66 -1.20 17.03
C GLU A 182 8.71 -0.79 15.99
N LEU A 183 8.61 -1.30 14.76
CA LEU A 183 9.52 -0.94 13.68
C LEU A 183 9.33 0.53 13.27
N TYR A 184 8.09 1.00 13.16
CA TYR A 184 7.78 2.40 12.88
C TYR A 184 8.33 3.34 13.97
N GLU A 185 8.19 2.99 15.25
CA GLU A 185 8.77 3.77 16.35
C GLU A 185 10.31 3.84 16.23
N LYS A 186 10.98 2.72 15.93
CA LYS A 186 12.44 2.71 15.71
C LYS A 186 12.87 3.60 14.55
N LEU A 187 12.12 3.59 13.45
CA LEU A 187 12.40 4.41 12.26
C LEU A 187 12.13 5.90 12.49
N THR A 188 11.18 6.25 13.36
CA THR A 188 10.76 7.64 13.59
C THR A 188 11.39 8.30 14.81
N ALA A 189 11.80 7.54 15.83
CA ALA A 189 12.43 8.07 17.04
C ALA A 189 13.64 8.99 16.77
N PRO A 190 14.53 8.71 15.79
CA PRO A 190 15.64 9.62 15.45
C PRO A 190 15.20 10.96 14.83
N LEU A 191 13.98 11.04 14.30
CA LEU A 191 13.42 12.21 13.60
C LEU A 191 12.59 13.10 14.53
N LEU A 192 12.13 12.55 15.66
CA LEU A 192 11.33 13.28 16.63
C LEU A 192 12.23 14.08 17.58
N PRO A 193 11.94 15.36 17.84
CA PRO A 193 12.64 16.10 18.87
C PRO A 193 12.42 15.39 20.20
N THR A 194 13.49 15.12 20.95
CA THR A 194 13.42 14.53 22.29
C THR A 194 12.65 15.50 23.21
N SER A 195 11.34 15.28 23.34
CA SER A 195 10.56 16.02 24.31
C SER A 195 11.03 15.57 25.70
N LYS A 196 11.88 16.37 26.35
CA LYS A 196 12.11 16.25 27.79
C LYS A 196 10.75 16.41 28.46
N GLN A 197 10.13 15.31 28.87
CA GLN A 197 8.94 15.37 29.70
C GLN A 197 9.34 16.09 30.99
N LYS A 198 8.92 17.35 31.14
CA LYS A 198 8.99 18.03 32.44
C LYS A 198 8.05 17.27 33.36
N ALA A 199 8.62 16.60 34.37
CA ALA A 199 7.86 15.98 35.44
C ALA A 199 6.89 17.02 36.01
N THR A 200 5.59 16.81 35.81
CA THR A 200 4.54 17.61 36.41
C THR A 200 4.56 17.35 37.91
N ARG A 201 5.06 18.32 38.69
CA ARG A 201 4.89 18.36 40.15
C ARG A 201 3.39 18.26 40.45
N ARG A 202 2.94 17.12 40.96
CA ARG A 202 1.61 16.99 41.57
C ARG A 202 1.56 17.96 42.74
N LYS A 203 0.75 19.02 42.63
CA LYS A 203 0.37 19.83 43.79
C LYS A 203 -0.59 18.99 44.62
N ASN A 204 -0.12 18.52 45.78
CA ASN A 204 -1.01 18.01 46.81
C ASN A 204 -1.84 19.19 47.30
N TYR A 205 -3.16 19.11 47.10
CA TYR A 205 -4.10 19.96 47.83
C TYR A 205 -4.43 19.23 49.14
N GLN A 206 -4.10 19.88 50.25
CA GLN A 206 -4.66 19.57 51.58
C GLN A 206 -6.01 20.25 51.71
#